data_AF-A0A916D701-F1
#
_entry.id   AF-A0A916D701-F1
#
_cell.length_a   1.000
_cell.length_b   1.000
_cell.length_c   1.000
_cell.angle_alpha   90.00
_cell.angle_beta   90.00
_cell.angle_gamma   90.00
#
_symmetry.space_group_name_H-M   'P 1'
#
loop_
_entity.id
_entity.type
_entity.pdbx_description
1 polymer ?
#
loop_
_entity_poly.entity_id
_entity_poly.type
_entity_poly.pdbx_seq_one_letter_code
_entity_poly.pdbx_strand_id
1 'polypeptide(L)'
;MPSDKFLLLTAMGAYLALTIGVGLWYSRRSARSAEAYFLGERGLGPWVAAMSAEASDLSGWLLMGLPGVAYWTGAGEAAWTAIGLAVGTLACWSLVARRLRAHSIVAGNAFTLPAFFSARFHDRRRLLSTIAAGMLLFFFSIYVGAQFVTFGKLFGYVLGMEGLYARMVVFGAVFVLAYTFVGGFLAETMSDFIQGTLMFCVLVLVLAVGTAKAGGVGALLAELGAIPRFTDLFGVATPLDAAGAAVTAAAGNAQGLVDGSPAFGPGVGYGFFAILSCLAWGLGYFGMPQVLLRFMAIEKPAMVARARAIAVTWCVVSLFSAVAIGMIGRALMPARLLTASAAETIFIHLAVDFFPPLLAGLVLSGIVAASIS
;
A
#
# COMPACT_ATOMS: atom_id res chain seq x y z
N MET A 1 13.18 -12.56 25.10
CA MET A 1 12.54 -12.64 23.77
C MET A 1 13.06 -13.89 23.08
N PRO A 2 12.23 -14.71 22.41
CA PRO A 2 12.73 -15.83 21.59
C PRO A 2 13.81 -15.35 20.59
N SER A 3 14.82 -16.17 20.31
CA SER A 3 15.93 -15.84 19.38
C SER A 3 15.44 -15.30 18.04
N ASP A 4 14.34 -15.87 17.54
CA ASP A 4 13.80 -15.54 16.23
C ASP A 4 13.25 -14.11 16.20
N LYS A 5 12.47 -13.72 17.22
CA LYS A 5 11.94 -12.35 17.34
C LYS A 5 13.04 -11.30 17.42
N PHE A 6 14.15 -11.63 18.10
CA PHE A 6 15.31 -10.75 18.15
C PHE A 6 15.94 -10.54 16.77
N LEU A 7 16.08 -11.61 15.97
CA LEU A 7 16.60 -11.53 14.60
C LEU A 7 15.67 -10.74 13.67
N LEU A 8 14.34 -10.93 13.78
CA LEU A 8 13.34 -10.14 13.05
C LEU A 8 13.54 -8.64 13.32
N LEU A 9 13.54 -8.27 14.61
CA LEU A 9 13.70 -6.88 15.04
C LEU A 9 15.05 -6.29 14.66
N THR A 10 16.10 -7.11 14.62
CA THR A 10 17.43 -6.65 14.19
C THR A 10 17.42 -6.23 12.72
N ALA A 11 16.84 -7.04 11.83
CA ALA A 11 16.72 -6.69 10.42
C ALA A 11 15.83 -5.46 10.21
N MET A 12 14.68 -5.40 10.89
CA MET A 12 13.78 -4.25 10.82
C MET A 12 14.41 -2.97 11.36
N GLY A 13 15.14 -3.07 12.47
CA GLY A 13 15.88 -1.96 13.06
C GLY A 13 17.00 -1.46 12.16
N ALA A 14 17.74 -2.35 11.50
CA ALA A 14 18.75 -1.98 10.51
C ALA A 14 18.14 -1.26 9.31
N TYR A 15 17.00 -1.73 8.81
CA TYR A 15 16.26 -1.06 7.74
C TYR A 15 15.76 0.33 8.17
N LEU A 16 15.17 0.47 9.36
CA LEU A 16 14.73 1.76 9.89
C LEU A 16 15.90 2.74 10.05
N ALA A 17 17.04 2.28 10.58
CA ALA A 17 18.24 3.09 10.71
C ALA A 17 18.76 3.56 9.35
N LEU A 18 18.73 2.71 8.32
CA LEU A 18 19.07 3.08 6.94
C LEU A 18 18.16 4.19 6.42
N THR A 19 16.84 4.02 6.54
CA THR A 19 15.85 5.00 6.06
C THR A 19 15.99 6.35 6.76
N ILE A 20 16.13 6.34 8.10
CA ILE A 20 16.37 7.56 8.88
C ILE A 20 17.70 8.20 8.48
N GLY A 21 18.75 7.41 8.27
CA GLY A 21 20.06 7.89 7.83
C GLY A 21 20.01 8.59 6.47
N VAL A 22 19.28 8.02 5.50
CA VAL A 22 19.04 8.65 4.18
C VAL A 22 18.28 9.96 4.34
N GLY A 23 17.23 9.97 5.15
CA GLY A 23 16.45 11.18 5.43
C GLY A 23 17.30 12.30 6.02
N LEU A 24 18.10 11.99 7.04
CA LEU A 24 19.04 12.92 7.68
C LEU A 24 20.13 13.43 6.73
N TRP A 25 20.61 12.58 5.82
CA TRP A 25 21.65 12.97 4.86
C TRP A 25 21.12 13.99 3.85
N TYR A 26 19.90 13.79 3.34
CA TYR A 26 19.28 14.70 2.37
C TYR A 26 18.60 15.92 2.98
N SER A 27 18.24 15.91 4.27
CA SER A 27 17.56 17.04 4.94
C SER A 27 18.36 18.35 4.86
N ARG A 28 19.69 18.27 4.99
CA ARG A 28 20.59 19.43 4.85
C ARG A 28 20.58 20.04 3.45
N ARG A 29 20.25 19.24 2.42
CA ARG A 29 20.11 19.71 1.04
C ARG A 29 18.74 20.32 0.79
N SER A 30 17.69 19.79 1.41
CA SER A 30 16.32 20.32 1.34
C SER A 30 16.12 21.65 2.07
N ALA A 31 16.91 21.94 3.11
CA ALA A 31 16.78 23.15 3.91
C ALA A 31 17.29 24.46 3.23
N ARG A 32 17.67 24.42 1.95
CA ARG A 32 18.31 25.56 1.26
C ARG A 32 17.32 26.62 0.77
N SER A 33 16.10 26.24 0.40
CA SER A 33 15.06 27.14 -0.09
C SER A 33 13.67 26.49 0.00
N ALA A 34 12.60 27.27 -0.10
CA ALA A 34 11.24 26.72 -0.14
C ALA A 34 11.03 25.78 -1.34
N GLU A 35 11.61 26.08 -2.50
CA GLU A 35 11.54 25.22 -3.69
C GLU A 35 12.32 23.90 -3.50
N ALA A 36 13.49 23.96 -2.85
CA ALA A 36 14.25 22.76 -2.48
C ALA A 36 13.50 21.91 -1.44
N TYR A 37 12.79 22.56 -0.52
CA TYR A 37 12.03 21.90 0.53
C TYR A 37 10.74 21.23 0.04
N PHE A 38 9.98 21.87 -0.86
CA PHE A 38 8.67 21.37 -1.29
C PHE A 38 8.68 20.60 -2.62
N LEU A 39 9.69 20.81 -3.47
CA LEU A 39 9.71 20.26 -4.83
C LEU A 39 11.07 19.72 -5.29
N GLY A 40 12.08 19.75 -4.42
CA GLY A 40 13.42 19.25 -4.70
C GLY A 40 14.05 19.89 -5.95
N GLU A 41 13.80 21.18 -6.17
CA GLU A 41 14.30 21.94 -7.33
C GLU A 41 13.89 21.36 -8.69
N ARG A 42 12.82 20.55 -8.71
CA ARG A 42 12.34 19.85 -9.91
C ARG A 42 13.45 19.04 -10.60
N GLY A 43 14.28 18.36 -9.82
CA GLY A 43 15.42 17.59 -10.32
C GLY A 43 15.16 16.08 -10.46
N LEU A 44 13.92 15.61 -10.33
CA LEU A 44 13.67 14.17 -10.25
C LEU A 44 13.82 13.48 -11.61
N GLY A 45 14.73 12.51 -11.65
CA GLY A 45 14.84 11.55 -12.75
C GLY A 45 13.63 10.58 -12.80
N PRO A 46 13.45 9.87 -13.91
CA PRO A 46 12.26 9.05 -14.15
C PRO A 46 12.09 7.90 -13.15
N TRP A 47 13.19 7.29 -12.69
CA TRP A 47 13.16 6.20 -11.70
C TRP A 47 12.74 6.69 -10.33
N VAL A 48 13.38 7.75 -9.84
CA VAL A 48 13.08 8.32 -8.51
C VAL A 48 11.64 8.85 -8.47
N ALA A 49 11.21 9.58 -9.50
CA ALA A 49 9.84 10.07 -9.59
C ALA A 49 8.81 8.94 -9.63
N ALA A 50 9.07 7.86 -10.39
CA ALA A 50 8.17 6.73 -10.49
C ALA A 50 8.09 5.95 -9.17
N MET A 51 9.23 5.45 -8.68
CA MET A 51 9.25 4.60 -7.48
C MET A 51 8.76 5.34 -6.24
N SER A 52 9.10 6.63 -6.08
CA SER A 52 8.59 7.42 -4.96
C SER A 52 7.08 7.63 -5.06
N ALA A 53 6.58 7.97 -6.25
CA ALA A 53 5.13 8.14 -6.45
C ALA A 53 4.37 6.85 -6.13
N GLU A 54 4.88 5.70 -6.57
CA GLU A 54 4.20 4.42 -6.36
C GLU A 54 4.34 3.87 -4.92
N ALA A 55 5.46 4.13 -4.24
CA ALA A 55 5.64 3.79 -2.83
C ALA A 55 4.61 4.54 -1.95
N SER A 56 4.52 5.86 -2.11
CA SER A 56 3.58 6.72 -1.37
C SER A 56 2.12 6.52 -1.78
N ASP A 57 1.86 5.83 -2.89
CA ASP A 57 0.51 5.56 -3.38
C ASP A 57 -0.05 4.27 -2.79
N LEU A 58 0.64 3.15 -3.01
CA LEU A 58 0.09 1.83 -2.69
C LEU A 58 0.09 1.52 -1.17
N SER A 59 0.95 2.17 -0.40
CA SER A 59 0.90 2.21 1.07
C SER A 59 0.88 0.85 1.78
N GLY A 60 0.62 0.83 3.10
CA GLY A 60 0.35 -0.40 3.85
C GLY A 60 -0.78 -1.27 3.27
N TRP A 61 -1.70 -0.66 2.51
CA TRP A 61 -2.77 -1.37 1.79
C TRP A 61 -2.23 -2.46 0.86
N LEU A 62 -1.12 -2.22 0.15
CA LEU A 62 -0.54 -3.18 -0.79
C LEU A 62 -0.13 -4.51 -0.15
N LEU A 63 0.45 -4.44 1.05
CA LEU A 63 1.08 -5.58 1.70
C LEU A 63 0.17 -6.23 2.74
N MET A 64 -0.83 -5.51 3.25
CA MET A 64 -1.74 -6.03 4.28
C MET A 64 -3.19 -6.05 3.82
N GLY A 65 -3.70 -4.92 3.34
CA GLY A 65 -5.11 -4.77 2.94
C GLY A 65 -5.51 -5.66 1.77
N LEU A 66 -4.88 -5.47 0.61
CA LEU A 66 -5.23 -6.18 -0.63
C LEU A 66 -5.01 -7.72 -0.53
N PRO A 67 -3.89 -8.23 0.04
CA PRO A 67 -3.76 -9.65 0.34
C PRO A 67 -4.80 -10.15 1.34
N GLY A 68 -5.17 -9.32 2.33
CA GLY A 68 -6.21 -9.65 3.30
C GLY A 68 -7.58 -9.84 2.66
N VAL A 69 -7.98 -8.96 1.74
CA VAL A 69 -9.22 -9.11 0.96
C VAL A 69 -9.18 -10.40 0.14
N ALA A 70 -8.08 -10.65 -0.58
CA ALA A 70 -7.93 -11.86 -1.39
C ALA A 70 -7.95 -13.14 -0.55
N TYR A 71 -7.35 -13.13 0.65
CA TYR A 71 -7.44 -14.23 1.61
C TYR A 71 -8.87 -14.43 2.11
N TRP A 72 -9.60 -13.34 2.36
CA TRP A 72 -10.91 -13.37 3.00
C TRP A 72 -12.03 -13.82 2.05
N THR A 73 -12.13 -13.20 0.87
CA THR A 73 -13.25 -13.37 -0.07
C THR A 73 -12.85 -13.99 -1.41
N GLY A 74 -11.55 -14.17 -1.67
CA GLY A 74 -11.05 -14.72 -2.92
C GLY A 74 -10.71 -13.67 -3.98
N ALA A 75 -10.61 -14.11 -5.23
CA ALA A 75 -10.03 -13.34 -6.31
C ALA A 75 -10.88 -12.12 -6.74
N GLY A 76 -12.21 -12.22 -6.77
CA GLY A 76 -13.09 -11.23 -7.39
C GLY A 76 -12.86 -9.78 -6.94
N GLU A 77 -13.18 -9.46 -5.69
CA GLU A 77 -13.06 -8.09 -5.14
C GLU A 77 -11.61 -7.58 -5.18
N ALA A 78 -10.66 -8.43 -4.80
CA ALA A 78 -9.24 -8.06 -4.78
C ALA A 78 -8.70 -7.78 -6.20
N ALA A 79 -9.04 -8.63 -7.18
CA ALA A 79 -8.60 -8.47 -8.56
C ALA A 79 -9.23 -7.25 -9.23
N TRP A 80 -10.53 -6.99 -9.05
CA TRP A 80 -11.16 -5.79 -9.60
C TRP A 80 -10.62 -4.51 -8.97
N THR A 81 -10.31 -4.54 -7.67
CA THR A 81 -9.64 -3.41 -7.00
C THR A 81 -8.24 -3.19 -7.59
N ALA A 82 -7.46 -4.26 -7.76
CA ALA A 82 -6.14 -4.21 -8.40
C ALA A 82 -6.21 -3.69 -9.85
N ILE A 83 -7.17 -4.14 -10.65
CA ILE A 83 -7.39 -3.65 -12.02
C ILE A 83 -7.75 -2.16 -12.00
N GLY A 84 -8.65 -1.75 -11.10
CA GLY A 84 -9.02 -0.35 -10.90
C GLY A 84 -7.81 0.53 -10.61
N LEU A 85 -7.01 0.13 -9.63
CA LEU A 85 -5.78 0.82 -9.25
C LEU A 85 -4.80 0.91 -10.43
N ALA A 86 -4.49 -0.21 -11.10
CA ALA A 86 -3.57 -0.21 -12.24
C ALA A 86 -4.03 0.68 -13.41
N VAL A 87 -5.33 0.64 -13.74
CA VAL A 87 -5.93 1.51 -14.77
C VAL A 87 -5.88 2.98 -14.31
N GLY A 88 -6.17 3.24 -13.04
CA GLY A 88 -6.06 4.56 -12.41
C GLY A 88 -4.65 5.14 -12.49
N THR A 89 -3.63 4.36 -12.11
CA THR A 89 -2.21 4.72 -12.23
C THR A 89 -1.88 5.07 -13.67
N LEU A 90 -2.20 4.19 -14.62
CA LEU A 90 -1.91 4.40 -16.04
C LEU A 90 -2.58 5.68 -16.58
N ALA A 91 -3.86 5.88 -16.23
CA ALA A 91 -4.63 7.04 -16.65
C ALA A 91 -4.08 8.32 -16.03
N CYS A 92 -3.76 8.32 -14.73
CA CYS A 92 -3.21 9.49 -14.03
C CYS A 92 -1.85 9.89 -14.61
N TRP A 93 -0.93 8.94 -14.78
CA TRP A 93 0.36 9.20 -15.41
C TRP A 93 0.25 9.68 -16.85
N SER A 94 -0.70 9.13 -17.63
CA SER A 94 -0.86 9.50 -19.05
C SER A 94 -1.57 10.83 -19.25
N LEU A 95 -2.57 11.14 -18.43
CA LEU A 95 -3.45 12.29 -18.62
C LEU A 95 -3.04 13.51 -17.79
N VAL A 96 -2.48 13.29 -16.61
CA VAL A 96 -2.20 14.33 -15.60
C VAL A 96 -0.73 14.67 -15.54
N ALA A 97 0.16 13.67 -15.38
CA ALA A 97 1.57 13.92 -15.00
C ALA A 97 2.29 14.93 -15.90
N ARG A 98 2.25 14.75 -17.23
CA ARG A 98 2.91 15.67 -18.18
C ARG A 98 2.28 17.06 -18.15
N ARG A 99 0.96 17.15 -18.08
CA ARG A 99 0.23 18.43 -18.06
C ARG A 99 0.51 19.19 -16.78
N LEU A 100 0.39 18.53 -15.64
CA LEU A 100 0.63 19.12 -14.33
C LEU A 100 2.08 19.61 -14.19
N ARG A 101 3.04 18.80 -14.66
CA ARG A 101 4.45 19.17 -14.69
C ARG A 101 4.72 20.45 -15.48
N ALA A 102 4.15 20.57 -16.67
CA ALA A 102 4.36 21.74 -17.54
C ALA A 102 3.59 22.97 -17.03
N HIS A 103 2.32 22.81 -16.67
CA HIS A 103 1.48 23.93 -16.25
C HIS A 103 1.85 24.47 -14.86
N SER A 104 2.41 23.66 -13.95
CA SER A 104 2.88 24.16 -12.66
C SER A 104 4.02 25.18 -12.78
N ILE A 105 4.86 25.10 -13.83
CA ILE A 105 5.86 26.15 -14.11
C ILE A 105 5.19 27.45 -14.53
N VAL A 106 4.28 27.37 -15.50
CA VAL A 106 3.61 28.54 -16.09
C VAL A 106 2.67 29.21 -15.09
N ALA A 107 2.11 28.44 -14.15
CA ALA A 107 1.27 28.92 -13.06
C ALA A 107 2.09 29.53 -11.91
N GLY A 108 3.04 30.42 -12.23
CA GLY A 108 3.86 31.14 -11.24
C GLY A 108 4.83 30.25 -10.46
N ASN A 109 5.36 29.20 -11.10
CA ASN A 109 6.18 28.15 -10.47
C ASN A 109 5.52 27.56 -9.20
N ALA A 110 4.24 27.22 -9.27
CA ALA A 110 3.51 26.64 -8.16
C ALA A 110 4.16 25.32 -7.70
N PHE A 111 4.39 25.24 -6.39
CA PHE A 111 4.99 24.09 -5.69
C PHE A 111 3.99 23.34 -4.79
N THR A 112 2.72 23.74 -4.74
CA THR A 112 1.62 22.98 -4.10
C THR A 112 0.40 22.90 -5.00
N LEU A 113 -0.44 21.87 -4.81
CA LEU A 113 -1.70 21.74 -5.57
C LEU A 113 -2.68 22.89 -5.32
N PRO A 114 -2.95 23.34 -4.08
CA PRO A 114 -3.82 24.49 -3.86
C PRO A 114 -3.31 25.76 -4.54
N ALA A 115 -1.99 26.02 -4.48
CA ALA A 115 -1.38 27.16 -5.17
C ALA A 115 -1.50 27.03 -6.68
N PHE A 116 -1.28 25.82 -7.22
CA PHE A 116 -1.46 25.53 -8.63
C PHE A 116 -2.89 25.80 -9.09
N PHE A 117 -3.91 25.31 -8.36
CA PHE A 117 -5.31 25.58 -8.70
C PHE A 117 -5.65 27.06 -8.61
N SER A 118 -5.18 27.75 -7.55
CA SER A 118 -5.40 29.18 -7.40
C SER A 118 -4.83 29.97 -8.57
N ALA A 119 -3.59 29.69 -8.97
CA ALA A 119 -2.94 30.35 -10.10
C ALA A 119 -3.60 29.95 -11.44
N ARG A 120 -3.91 28.67 -11.65
CA ARG A 120 -4.47 28.14 -12.91
C ARG A 120 -5.88 28.67 -13.20
N PHE A 121 -6.68 28.91 -12.17
CA PHE A 121 -8.05 29.41 -12.28
C PHE A 121 -8.20 30.90 -11.94
N HIS A 122 -7.09 31.61 -11.74
CA HIS A 122 -7.07 33.04 -11.40
C HIS A 122 -7.91 33.37 -10.15
N ASP A 123 -7.86 32.49 -9.15
CA ASP A 123 -8.60 32.61 -7.89
C ASP A 123 -8.03 33.73 -7.02
N ARG A 124 -8.52 34.95 -7.23
CA ARG A 124 -8.11 36.15 -6.46
C ARG A 124 -8.55 36.13 -5.00
N ARG A 125 -9.58 35.33 -4.66
CA ARG A 125 -10.17 35.26 -3.30
C ARG A 125 -9.63 34.09 -2.48
N ARG A 126 -8.76 33.24 -3.05
CA ARG A 126 -8.22 32.02 -2.44
C ARG A 126 -9.28 31.02 -1.98
N LEU A 127 -10.50 31.10 -2.51
CA LEU A 127 -11.58 30.20 -2.15
C LEU A 127 -11.28 28.76 -2.61
N LEU A 128 -10.86 28.61 -3.86
CA LEU A 128 -10.52 27.31 -4.44
C LEU A 128 -9.32 26.70 -3.72
N SER A 129 -8.31 27.52 -3.40
CA SER A 129 -7.16 27.08 -2.61
C SER A 129 -7.57 26.58 -1.21
N THR A 130 -8.50 27.27 -0.55
CA THR A 130 -8.94 26.93 0.81
C THR A 130 -9.77 25.65 0.80
N ILE A 131 -10.69 25.51 -0.15
CA ILE A 131 -11.48 24.28 -0.31
C ILE A 131 -10.56 23.10 -0.63
N ALA A 132 -9.64 23.26 -1.57
CA ALA A 132 -8.68 22.21 -1.91
C ALA A 132 -7.83 21.80 -0.70
N ALA A 133 -7.27 22.77 0.04
CA ALA A 133 -6.48 22.49 1.23
C ALA A 133 -7.30 21.78 2.33
N GLY A 134 -8.55 22.21 2.56
CA GLY A 134 -9.45 21.60 3.54
C GLY A 134 -9.81 20.15 3.17
N MET A 135 -10.15 19.90 1.91
CA MET A 135 -10.43 18.55 1.42
C MET A 135 -9.19 17.64 1.54
N LEU A 136 -8.01 18.14 1.13
CA LEU A 136 -6.77 17.41 1.25
C LEU A 136 -6.49 17.04 2.72
N LEU A 137 -6.58 18.00 3.64
CA LEU A 137 -6.31 17.75 5.06
C LEU A 137 -7.27 16.71 5.65
N PHE A 138 -8.56 16.81 5.34
CA PHE A 138 -9.57 15.88 5.86
C PHE A 138 -9.35 14.44 5.37
N PHE A 139 -9.28 14.24 4.04
CA PHE A 139 -9.14 12.89 3.48
C PHE A 139 -7.76 12.29 3.73
N PHE A 140 -6.70 13.10 3.72
CA PHE A 140 -5.35 12.64 4.00
C PHE A 140 -5.18 12.22 5.47
N SER A 141 -5.90 12.85 6.40
CA SER A 141 -5.91 12.41 7.81
C SER A 141 -6.45 11.00 7.97
N ILE A 142 -7.52 10.65 7.25
CA ILE A 142 -8.08 9.29 7.24
C ILE A 142 -7.08 8.30 6.64
N TYR A 143 -6.46 8.67 5.53
CA TYR A 143 -5.43 7.87 4.87
C TYR A 143 -4.23 7.57 5.78
N VAL A 144 -3.69 8.59 6.45
CA VAL A 144 -2.57 8.44 7.40
C VAL A 144 -2.99 7.55 8.60
N GLY A 145 -4.23 7.69 9.06
CA GLY A 145 -4.79 6.82 10.11
C GLY A 145 -4.72 5.33 9.75
N ALA A 146 -4.98 4.95 8.49
CA ALA A 146 -4.86 3.57 8.02
C ALA A 146 -3.40 3.05 8.05
N GLN A 147 -2.41 3.93 7.88
CA GLN A 147 -1.00 3.55 7.99
C GLN A 147 -0.61 3.25 9.44
N PHE A 148 -1.14 4.00 10.41
CA PHE A 148 -0.92 3.71 11.84
C PHE A 148 -1.56 2.38 12.27
N VAL A 149 -2.70 2.01 11.67
CA VAL A 149 -3.32 0.68 11.85
C VAL A 149 -2.39 -0.42 11.34
N THR A 150 -1.86 -0.28 10.13
CA THR A 150 -0.92 -1.23 9.50
C THR A 150 0.32 -1.42 10.39
N PHE A 151 0.94 -0.31 10.80
CA PHE A 151 2.08 -0.32 11.71
C PHE A 151 1.75 -0.98 13.05
N GLY A 152 0.58 -0.65 13.63
CA GLY A 152 0.10 -1.21 14.89
C GLY A 152 -0.11 -2.72 14.84
N LYS A 153 -0.68 -3.24 13.75
CA LYS A 153 -0.84 -4.70 13.53
C LYS A 153 0.52 -5.39 13.41
N LEU A 154 1.45 -4.83 12.63
CA LEU A 154 2.78 -5.38 12.45
C LEU A 154 3.56 -5.49 13.76
N PHE A 155 3.70 -4.39 14.48
CA PHE A 155 4.49 -4.39 15.73
C PHE A 155 3.75 -5.07 16.87
N GLY A 156 2.41 -5.05 16.88
CA GLY A 156 1.60 -5.90 17.75
C GLY A 156 1.98 -7.37 17.61
N TYR A 157 2.05 -7.88 16.38
CA TYR A 157 2.46 -9.26 16.11
C TYR A 157 3.93 -9.52 16.50
N VAL A 158 4.87 -8.72 15.97
CA VAL A 158 6.31 -8.95 16.16
C VAL A 158 6.70 -8.89 17.64
N LEU A 159 6.17 -7.92 18.39
CA LEU A 159 6.44 -7.78 19.82
C LEU A 159 5.63 -8.74 20.70
N GLY A 160 4.64 -9.45 20.14
CA GLY A 160 3.72 -10.29 20.91
C GLY A 160 2.78 -9.48 21.81
N MET A 161 2.41 -8.29 21.36
CA MET A 161 1.57 -7.30 22.05
C MET A 161 0.25 -7.08 21.32
N GLU A 162 -0.28 -8.10 20.65
CA GLU A 162 -1.52 -8.07 19.85
C GLU A 162 -2.73 -7.60 20.68
N GLY A 163 -2.82 -8.04 21.95
CA GLY A 163 -3.84 -7.57 22.89
C GLY A 163 -3.72 -6.10 23.33
N LEU A 164 -2.62 -5.42 22.96
CA LEU A 164 -2.36 -4.01 23.21
C LEU A 164 -2.38 -3.20 21.91
N TYR A 165 -3.16 -3.64 20.92
CA TYR A 165 -3.27 -3.02 19.59
C TYR A 165 -3.36 -1.49 19.62
N ALA A 166 -4.27 -0.91 20.41
CA ALA A 166 -4.43 0.54 20.50
C ALA A 166 -3.14 1.27 20.93
N ARG A 167 -2.35 0.67 21.83
CA ARG A 167 -1.05 1.23 22.27
C ARG A 167 0.00 1.13 21.16
N MET A 168 -0.03 0.05 20.37
CA MET A 168 0.88 -0.13 19.23
C MET A 168 0.59 0.86 18.10
N VAL A 169 -0.68 1.17 17.86
CA VAL A 169 -1.09 2.22 16.89
C VAL A 169 -0.56 3.59 17.33
N VAL A 170 -0.72 3.95 18.62
CA VAL A 170 -0.20 5.22 19.16
C VAL A 170 1.34 5.27 19.09
N PHE A 171 2.01 4.18 19.44
CA PHE A 171 3.47 4.08 19.30
C PHE A 171 3.92 4.30 17.85
N GLY A 172 3.25 3.65 16.90
CA GLY A 172 3.50 3.84 15.47
C GLY A 172 3.29 5.29 15.03
N ALA A 173 2.20 5.92 15.45
CA ALA A 173 1.93 7.32 15.14
C ALA A 173 3.03 8.26 15.68
N VAL A 174 3.44 8.09 16.94
CA VAL A 174 4.53 8.90 17.54
C VAL A 174 5.84 8.68 16.80
N PHE A 175 6.18 7.42 16.51
CA PHE A 175 7.39 7.08 15.76
C PHE A 175 7.40 7.73 14.38
N VAL A 176 6.29 7.59 13.63
CA VAL A 176 6.18 8.12 12.28
C VAL A 176 6.31 9.64 12.29
N LEU A 177 5.54 10.32 13.13
CA LEU A 177 5.59 11.78 13.26
C LEU A 177 7.01 12.26 13.60
N ALA A 178 7.70 11.59 14.53
CA ALA A 178 9.03 11.99 14.97
C ALA A 178 10.08 11.98 13.84
N TYR A 179 10.06 10.99 12.93
CA TYR A 179 11.03 10.95 11.83
C TYR A 179 10.61 11.82 10.64
N THR A 180 9.31 12.05 10.41
CA THR A 180 8.81 12.91 9.32
C THR A 180 9.25 14.36 9.49
N PHE A 181 9.32 14.89 10.73
CA PHE A 181 9.77 16.26 10.99
C PHE A 181 11.22 16.55 10.59
N VAL A 182 12.01 15.51 10.33
CA VAL A 182 13.44 15.64 10.07
C VAL A 182 13.75 15.78 8.57
N GLY A 183 12.75 15.62 7.68
CA GLY A 183 12.92 15.59 6.23
C GLY A 183 12.37 16.82 5.48
N GLY A 184 12.82 17.00 4.24
CA GLY A 184 12.13 17.80 3.22
C GLY A 184 11.91 16.94 1.96
N PHE A 185 11.27 17.48 0.92
CA PHE A 185 10.79 16.72 -0.25
C PHE A 185 11.84 15.79 -0.87
N LEU A 186 13.11 16.24 -0.99
CA LEU A 186 14.16 15.39 -1.56
C LEU A 186 14.55 14.23 -0.64
N ALA A 187 14.54 14.45 0.69
CA ALA A 187 14.78 13.39 1.66
C ALA A 187 13.69 12.32 1.61
N GLU A 188 12.42 12.76 1.57
CA GLU A 188 11.24 11.91 1.40
C GLU A 188 11.31 11.12 0.09
N THR A 189 11.45 11.80 -1.05
CA THR A 189 11.48 11.14 -2.36
C THR A 189 12.60 10.08 -2.47
N MET A 190 13.75 10.33 -1.85
CA MET A 190 14.87 9.37 -1.87
C MET A 190 14.66 8.18 -0.92
N SER A 191 14.05 8.40 0.26
CA SER A 191 13.62 7.29 1.11
C SER A 191 12.54 6.45 0.43
N ASP A 192 11.58 7.09 -0.25
CA ASP A 192 10.49 6.41 -0.95
C ASP A 192 11.02 5.55 -2.11
N PHE A 193 12.07 6.01 -2.80
CA PHE A 193 12.72 5.21 -3.84
C PHE A 193 13.27 3.89 -3.28
N ILE A 194 13.91 3.94 -2.10
CA ILE A 194 14.42 2.75 -1.42
C ILE A 194 13.26 1.87 -0.93
N GLN A 195 12.24 2.48 -0.33
CA GLN A 195 11.04 1.83 0.17
C GLN A 195 10.28 1.09 -0.93
N GLY A 196 9.96 1.77 -2.04
CA GLY A 196 9.29 1.18 -3.19
C GLY A 196 10.10 0.05 -3.84
N THR A 197 11.43 0.16 -3.83
CA THR A 197 12.31 -0.93 -4.31
C THR A 197 12.21 -2.14 -3.39
N LEU A 198 12.32 -1.93 -2.07
CA LEU A 198 12.18 -3.02 -1.09
C LEU A 198 10.81 -3.69 -1.18
N MET A 199 9.73 -2.91 -1.22
CA MET A 199 8.35 -3.39 -1.35
C MET A 199 8.18 -4.31 -2.56
N PHE A 200 8.67 -3.90 -3.72
CA PHE A 200 8.63 -4.71 -4.94
C PHE A 200 9.36 -6.04 -4.77
N CYS A 201 10.60 -5.99 -4.27
CA CYS A 201 11.42 -7.18 -4.09
C CYS A 201 10.78 -8.17 -3.11
N VAL A 202 10.23 -7.70 -1.99
CA VAL A 202 9.60 -8.59 -1.00
C VAL A 202 8.28 -9.18 -1.52
N LEU A 203 7.49 -8.44 -2.31
CA LEU A 203 6.29 -8.97 -2.95
C LEU A 203 6.62 -10.11 -3.91
N VAL A 204 7.56 -9.90 -4.81
CA VAL A 204 7.99 -10.92 -5.78
C VAL A 204 8.59 -12.13 -5.05
N LEU A 205 9.37 -11.90 -3.99
CA LEU A 205 9.99 -12.96 -3.20
C LEU A 205 8.94 -13.81 -2.46
N VAL A 206 7.98 -13.18 -1.77
CA VAL A 206 6.90 -13.88 -1.05
C VAL A 206 5.98 -14.62 -2.02
N LEU A 207 5.66 -14.03 -3.17
CA LEU A 207 4.92 -14.71 -4.24
C LEU A 207 5.63 -15.98 -4.69
N ALA A 208 6.93 -15.90 -5.00
CA ALA A 208 7.70 -17.02 -5.51
C ALA A 208 7.82 -18.15 -4.46
N VAL A 209 8.21 -17.81 -3.23
CA VAL A 209 8.36 -18.78 -2.14
C VAL A 209 7.02 -19.38 -1.74
N GLY A 210 5.98 -18.55 -1.59
CA GLY A 210 4.63 -18.98 -1.26
C GLY A 210 4.05 -19.93 -2.31
N THR A 211 4.22 -19.61 -3.60
CA THR A 211 3.79 -20.51 -4.69
C THR A 211 4.53 -21.84 -4.64
N ALA A 212 5.84 -21.83 -4.38
CA ALA A 212 6.62 -23.06 -4.24
C ALA A 212 6.17 -23.91 -3.04
N LYS A 213 5.87 -23.27 -1.90
CA LYS A 213 5.35 -23.93 -0.69
C LYS A 213 3.96 -24.52 -0.89
N ALA A 214 3.12 -23.88 -1.72
CA ALA A 214 1.81 -24.39 -2.10
C ALA A 214 1.87 -25.58 -3.09
N GLY A 215 3.06 -26.05 -3.48
CA GLY A 215 3.20 -27.13 -4.47
C GLY A 215 3.03 -26.66 -5.92
N GLY A 216 3.12 -25.35 -6.16
CA GLY A 216 2.96 -24.73 -7.47
C GLY A 216 1.54 -24.22 -7.74
N VAL A 217 1.38 -23.54 -8.87
CA VAL A 217 0.11 -22.87 -9.23
C VAL A 217 -1.04 -23.87 -9.43
N GLY A 218 -0.77 -25.06 -9.96
CA GLY A 218 -1.80 -26.09 -10.18
C GLY A 218 -2.41 -26.60 -8.87
N ALA A 219 -1.56 -26.91 -7.88
CA ALA A 219 -2.01 -27.34 -6.55
C ALA A 219 -2.77 -26.22 -5.83
N LEU A 220 -2.28 -24.98 -5.92
CA LEU A 220 -2.95 -23.80 -5.38
C LEU A 220 -4.37 -23.63 -5.95
N LEU A 221 -4.54 -23.71 -7.27
CA LEU A 221 -5.85 -23.56 -7.91
C LEU A 221 -6.80 -24.72 -7.60
N ALA A 222 -6.27 -25.94 -7.43
CA ALA A 222 -7.06 -27.09 -7.04
C ALA A 222 -7.63 -26.94 -5.62
N GLU A 223 -6.79 -26.53 -4.66
CA GLU A 223 -7.19 -26.30 -3.26
C GLU A 223 -8.24 -25.18 -3.17
N LEU A 224 -7.97 -24.04 -3.80
CA LEU A 224 -8.88 -22.89 -3.75
C LEU A 224 -10.17 -23.12 -4.56
N GLY A 225 -10.11 -23.96 -5.60
CA GLY A 225 -11.27 -24.33 -6.42
C GLY A 225 -12.32 -25.12 -5.65
N ALA A 226 -11.96 -25.74 -4.52
CA ALA A 226 -12.91 -26.40 -3.63
C ALA A 226 -13.81 -25.38 -2.88
N ILE A 227 -13.38 -24.12 -2.77
CA ILE A 227 -14.14 -23.06 -2.11
C ILE A 227 -15.06 -22.38 -3.15
N PRO A 228 -16.39 -22.33 -2.92
CA PRO A 228 -17.33 -21.74 -3.87
C PRO A 228 -16.95 -20.31 -4.29
N ARG A 229 -16.76 -20.11 -5.60
CA ARG A 229 -16.44 -18.81 -6.25
C ARG A 229 -15.12 -18.16 -5.79
N PHE A 230 -14.24 -18.85 -5.06
CA PHE A 230 -13.04 -18.23 -4.48
C PHE A 230 -12.02 -17.80 -5.54
N THR A 231 -11.94 -18.51 -6.67
CA THR A 231 -11.05 -18.16 -7.80
C THR A 231 -11.78 -17.40 -8.90
N ASP A 232 -13.08 -17.12 -8.75
CA ASP A 232 -13.88 -16.46 -9.78
C ASP A 232 -13.66 -14.94 -9.75
N LEU A 233 -13.45 -14.32 -10.91
CA LEU A 233 -13.37 -12.87 -11.05
C LEU A 233 -14.74 -12.19 -10.89
N PHE A 234 -15.82 -12.91 -11.18
CA PHE A 234 -17.18 -12.41 -11.10
C PHE A 234 -17.95 -13.03 -9.93
N GLY A 235 -17.23 -13.49 -8.91
CA GLY A 235 -17.82 -14.02 -7.69
C GLY A 235 -16.93 -13.79 -6.48
N VAL A 236 -17.54 -13.91 -5.31
CA VAL A 236 -16.84 -13.84 -4.03
C VAL A 236 -17.31 -14.99 -3.15
N ALA A 237 -16.36 -15.55 -2.40
CA ALA A 237 -16.68 -16.51 -1.37
C ALA A 237 -17.38 -15.81 -0.20
N THR A 238 -18.25 -16.54 0.52
CA THR A 238 -19.01 -16.00 1.65
C THR A 238 -18.61 -16.73 2.92
N PRO A 239 -17.65 -16.21 3.69
CA PRO A 239 -17.31 -16.75 5.02
C PRO A 239 -18.56 -16.80 5.90
N LEU A 240 -18.78 -17.93 6.59
CA LEU A 240 -19.88 -18.11 7.53
C LEU A 240 -19.36 -18.21 8.96
N ASP A 241 -20.12 -17.73 9.93
CA ASP A 241 -19.84 -17.95 11.35
C ASP A 241 -20.27 -19.36 11.80
N ALA A 242 -20.04 -19.67 13.07
CA ALA A 242 -20.42 -20.96 13.65
C ALA A 242 -21.94 -21.24 13.63
N ALA A 243 -22.77 -20.20 13.47
CA ALA A 243 -24.22 -20.30 13.35
C ALA A 243 -24.69 -20.38 11.88
N GLY A 244 -23.77 -20.32 10.91
CA GLY A 244 -24.08 -20.35 9.48
C GLY A 244 -24.48 -18.99 8.90
N ALA A 245 -24.32 -17.89 9.63
CA ALA A 245 -24.60 -16.54 9.14
C ALA A 245 -23.37 -15.94 8.43
N ALA A 246 -23.60 -15.09 7.42
CA ALA A 246 -22.51 -14.45 6.68
C ALA A 246 -21.68 -13.54 7.58
N VAL A 247 -20.36 -13.74 7.58
CA VAL A 247 -19.42 -12.86 8.29
C VAL A 247 -19.07 -11.68 7.40
N THR A 248 -19.36 -10.49 7.89
CA THR A 248 -18.97 -9.23 7.25
C THR A 248 -18.06 -8.44 8.17
N ALA A 249 -17.29 -7.51 7.61
CA ALA A 249 -16.48 -6.60 8.42
C ALA A 249 -17.32 -5.80 9.44
N ALA A 250 -18.59 -5.52 9.12
CA ALA A 250 -19.53 -4.84 10.01
C ALA A 250 -20.06 -5.72 11.16
N ALA A 251 -20.18 -7.03 10.93
CA ALA A 251 -20.72 -7.96 11.90
C ALA A 251 -19.72 -8.29 13.03
N GLY A 252 -18.41 -8.19 12.75
CA GLY A 252 -17.35 -8.39 13.75
C GLY A 252 -17.24 -9.81 14.32
N ASN A 253 -18.05 -10.75 13.86
CA ASN A 253 -18.00 -12.17 14.20
C ASN A 253 -16.85 -12.88 13.47
N ALA A 254 -16.43 -14.03 14.00
CA ALA A 254 -15.40 -14.86 13.39
C ALA A 254 -16.02 -15.94 12.49
N GLN A 255 -15.31 -16.28 11.41
CA GLN A 255 -15.60 -17.42 10.56
C GLN A 255 -15.56 -18.70 11.40
N GLY A 256 -16.65 -19.48 11.30
CA GLY A 256 -16.77 -20.78 11.93
C GLY A 256 -15.94 -21.83 11.20
N LEU A 257 -15.75 -22.97 11.86
CA LEU A 257 -15.12 -24.14 11.27
C LEU A 257 -16.13 -25.28 11.17
N VAL A 258 -16.13 -26.00 10.05
CA VAL A 258 -16.85 -27.25 9.84
C VAL A 258 -15.78 -28.33 9.60
N ASP A 259 -15.73 -29.34 10.47
CA ASP A 259 -14.73 -30.41 10.42
C ASP A 259 -13.28 -29.91 10.34
N GLY A 260 -12.98 -28.83 11.05
CA GLY A 260 -11.66 -28.19 11.08
C GLY A 260 -11.34 -27.30 9.88
N SER A 261 -12.23 -27.22 8.88
CA SER A 261 -12.09 -26.36 7.70
C SER A 261 -12.94 -25.09 7.80
N PRO A 262 -12.51 -23.95 7.25
CA PRO A 262 -13.29 -22.71 7.32
C PRO A 262 -14.65 -22.84 6.62
N ALA A 263 -15.70 -22.38 7.30
CA ALA A 263 -17.06 -22.47 6.77
C ALA A 263 -17.28 -21.42 5.67
N PHE A 264 -17.76 -21.86 4.51
CA PHE A 264 -18.17 -21.00 3.41
C PHE A 264 -19.58 -21.36 2.95
N GLY A 265 -20.38 -20.32 2.68
CA GLY A 265 -21.71 -20.46 2.11
C GLY A 265 -21.68 -20.56 0.58
N PRO A 266 -22.85 -20.51 -0.08
CA PRO A 266 -22.90 -20.37 -1.51
C PRO A 266 -22.21 -19.05 -1.90
N GLY A 267 -21.24 -19.12 -2.81
CA GLY A 267 -20.56 -17.92 -3.27
C GLY A 267 -21.53 -17.00 -4.01
N VAL A 268 -21.28 -15.69 -3.92
CA VAL A 268 -22.18 -14.65 -4.43
C VAL A 268 -21.61 -14.07 -5.72
N GLY A 269 -22.47 -13.81 -6.71
CA GLY A 269 -22.06 -13.16 -7.95
C GLY A 269 -21.70 -11.69 -7.74
N TYR A 270 -20.62 -11.24 -8.38
CA TYR A 270 -20.14 -9.87 -8.33
C TYR A 270 -20.86 -9.05 -9.40
N GLY A 271 -21.90 -8.31 -8.98
CA GLY A 271 -22.72 -7.51 -9.88
C GLY A 271 -21.97 -6.30 -10.46
N PHE A 272 -22.52 -5.73 -11.53
CA PHE A 272 -21.94 -4.57 -12.24
C PHE A 272 -21.55 -3.41 -11.30
N PHE A 273 -22.40 -3.06 -10.34
CA PHE A 273 -22.13 -1.97 -9.40
C PHE A 273 -20.97 -2.27 -8.44
N ALA A 274 -20.77 -3.54 -8.05
CA ALA A 274 -19.65 -3.93 -7.21
C ALA A 274 -18.32 -3.81 -7.96
N ILE A 275 -18.30 -4.27 -9.22
CA ILE A 275 -17.16 -4.07 -10.13
C ILE A 275 -16.85 -2.58 -10.30
N LEU A 276 -17.88 -1.76 -10.58
CA LEU A 276 -17.71 -0.32 -10.74
C LEU A 276 -17.15 0.34 -9.48
N SER A 277 -17.59 -0.12 -8.30
CA SER A 277 -17.07 0.36 -7.00
C SER A 277 -15.59 0.02 -6.82
N CYS A 278 -15.15 -1.21 -7.15
CA CYS A 278 -13.73 -1.57 -7.15
C CYS A 278 -12.91 -0.75 -8.15
N LEU A 279 -13.41 -0.57 -9.37
CA LEU A 279 -12.73 0.24 -10.40
C LEU A 279 -12.58 1.70 -9.98
N ALA A 280 -13.52 2.23 -9.19
CA ALA A 280 -13.49 3.60 -8.69
C ALA A 280 -12.29 3.89 -7.76
N TRP A 281 -11.66 2.87 -7.17
CA TRP A 281 -10.40 3.07 -6.43
C TRP A 281 -9.32 3.74 -7.28
N GLY A 282 -9.28 3.43 -8.58
CA GLY A 282 -8.36 4.06 -9.53
C GLY A 282 -8.55 5.57 -9.71
N LEU A 283 -9.70 6.12 -9.31
CA LEU A 283 -9.94 7.57 -9.37
C LEU A 283 -9.20 8.32 -8.24
N GLY A 284 -8.84 7.63 -7.15
CA GLY A 284 -8.11 8.21 -6.03
C GLY A 284 -6.78 8.86 -6.45
N TYR A 285 -6.07 8.25 -7.42
CA TYR A 285 -4.80 8.73 -7.96
C TYR A 285 -4.83 10.18 -8.45
N PHE A 286 -5.97 10.64 -8.96
CA PHE A 286 -6.12 11.99 -9.51
C PHE A 286 -6.20 13.06 -8.42
N GLY A 287 -6.44 12.66 -7.16
CA GLY A 287 -6.58 13.55 -6.01
C GLY A 287 -5.44 13.48 -4.99
N MET A 288 -4.52 12.52 -5.13
CA MET A 288 -3.46 12.28 -4.15
C MET A 288 -2.34 13.32 -4.21
N PRO A 289 -2.22 14.23 -3.23
CA PRO A 289 -1.25 15.32 -3.28
C PRO A 289 0.19 14.81 -3.31
N GLN A 290 0.48 13.75 -2.55
CA GLN A 290 1.81 13.16 -2.46
C GLN A 290 2.27 12.69 -3.84
N VAL A 291 1.44 11.96 -4.60
CA VAL A 291 1.74 11.48 -5.96
C VAL A 291 1.88 12.64 -6.94
N LEU A 292 0.93 13.57 -6.93
CA LEU A 292 0.90 14.68 -7.87
C LEU A 292 2.07 15.66 -7.70
N LEU A 293 2.59 15.82 -6.48
CA LEU A 293 3.81 16.58 -6.22
C LEU A 293 5.04 15.95 -6.90
N ARG A 294 5.15 14.61 -6.93
CA ARG A 294 6.23 13.92 -7.67
C ARG A 294 6.15 14.23 -9.16
N PHE A 295 4.95 14.34 -9.74
CA PHE A 295 4.80 14.76 -11.14
C PHE A 295 5.30 16.18 -11.39
N MET A 296 4.99 17.12 -10.48
CA MET A 296 5.50 18.49 -10.56
C MET A 296 7.02 18.55 -10.45
N ALA A 297 7.64 17.64 -9.70
CA ALA A 297 9.08 17.61 -9.42
C ALA A 297 9.94 16.89 -10.48
N ILE A 298 9.34 16.25 -11.49
CA ILE A 298 10.09 15.61 -12.60
C ILE A 298 10.99 16.63 -13.30
N GLU A 299 12.19 16.26 -13.74
CA GLU A 299 13.11 17.21 -14.38
C GLU A 299 12.53 17.83 -15.65
N LYS A 300 12.17 16.98 -16.62
CA LYS A 300 11.69 17.40 -17.95
C LYS A 300 10.35 16.74 -18.27
N PRO A 301 9.37 17.47 -18.85
CA PRO A 301 8.11 16.88 -19.29
C PRO A 301 8.27 15.68 -20.24
N ALA A 302 9.35 15.63 -21.02
CA ALA A 302 9.67 14.51 -21.91
C ALA A 302 10.02 13.21 -21.16
N MET A 303 10.50 13.28 -19.91
CA MET A 303 10.85 12.10 -19.11
C MET A 303 9.63 11.37 -18.55
N VAL A 304 8.46 12.03 -18.53
CA VAL A 304 7.22 11.47 -17.97
C VAL A 304 6.83 10.15 -18.63
N ALA A 305 7.10 9.98 -19.92
CA ALA A 305 6.78 8.73 -20.62
C ALA A 305 7.58 7.53 -20.06
N ARG A 306 8.86 7.74 -19.72
CA ARG A 306 9.71 6.72 -19.09
C ARG A 306 9.29 6.47 -17.64
N ALA A 307 9.07 7.54 -16.87
CA ALA A 307 8.61 7.44 -15.49
C ALA A 307 7.28 6.66 -15.39
N ARG A 308 6.32 6.97 -16.26
CA ARG A 308 5.06 6.22 -16.39
C ARG A 308 5.29 4.74 -16.63
N ALA A 309 6.17 4.36 -17.55
CA ALA A 309 6.39 2.96 -17.89
C ALA A 309 6.93 2.18 -16.66
N ILE A 310 7.86 2.78 -15.93
CA ILE A 310 8.41 2.22 -14.68
C ILE A 310 7.30 2.08 -13.64
N ALA A 311 6.56 3.15 -13.39
CA ALA A 311 5.48 3.21 -12.42
C ALA A 311 4.38 2.18 -12.68
N VAL A 312 3.85 2.13 -13.91
CA VAL A 312 2.79 1.18 -14.29
C VAL A 312 3.27 -0.26 -14.21
N THR A 313 4.51 -0.55 -14.61
CA THR A 313 5.08 -1.90 -14.51
C THR A 313 5.19 -2.32 -13.04
N TRP A 314 5.71 -1.42 -12.20
CA TRP A 314 5.82 -1.66 -10.76
C TRP A 314 4.45 -1.90 -10.12
N CYS A 315 3.46 -1.06 -10.44
CA CYS A 315 2.10 -1.14 -9.92
C CYS A 315 1.42 -2.46 -10.30
N VAL A 316 1.41 -2.82 -11.58
CA VAL A 316 0.75 -4.04 -12.07
C VAL A 316 1.35 -5.30 -11.45
N VAL A 317 2.68 -5.40 -11.41
CA VAL A 317 3.36 -6.58 -10.83
C VAL A 317 3.12 -6.65 -9.33
N SER A 318 3.15 -5.52 -8.63
CA SER A 318 2.96 -5.47 -7.18
C SER A 318 1.52 -5.84 -6.79
N LEU A 319 0.53 -5.29 -7.50
CA LEU A 319 -0.89 -5.58 -7.26
C LEU A 319 -1.23 -7.04 -7.57
N PHE A 320 -0.72 -7.57 -8.69
CA PHE A 320 -0.85 -9.00 -8.99
C PHE A 320 -0.25 -9.87 -7.87
N SER A 321 0.96 -9.52 -7.42
CA SER A 321 1.63 -10.26 -6.35
C SER A 321 0.83 -10.21 -5.05
N ALA A 322 0.29 -9.04 -4.68
CA ALA A 322 -0.51 -8.88 -3.47
C ALA A 322 -1.78 -9.75 -3.47
N VAL A 323 -2.54 -9.76 -4.57
CA VAL A 323 -3.73 -10.62 -4.72
C VAL A 323 -3.34 -12.09 -4.63
N ALA A 324 -2.29 -12.50 -5.37
CA ALA A 324 -1.81 -13.88 -5.36
C ALA A 324 -1.31 -14.32 -3.98
N ILE A 325 -0.64 -13.45 -3.23
CA ILE A 325 -0.17 -13.73 -1.86
C ILE A 325 -1.34 -13.99 -0.92
N GLY A 326 -2.43 -13.24 -1.02
CA GLY A 326 -3.64 -13.51 -0.23
C GLY A 326 -4.26 -14.88 -0.54
N MET A 327 -4.34 -15.22 -1.82
CA MET A 327 -4.81 -16.54 -2.27
C MET A 327 -3.90 -17.69 -1.79
N ILE A 328 -2.58 -17.53 -1.92
CA ILE A 328 -1.58 -18.47 -1.40
C ILE A 328 -1.75 -18.65 0.11
N GLY A 329 -1.95 -17.55 0.82
CA GLY A 329 -2.22 -17.55 2.24
C GLY A 329 -3.44 -18.40 2.59
N ARG A 330 -4.55 -18.26 1.85
CA ARG A 330 -5.75 -19.04 2.12
C ARG A 330 -5.51 -20.54 1.92
N ALA A 331 -4.78 -20.92 0.88
CA ALA A 331 -4.48 -22.33 0.62
C ALA A 331 -3.53 -22.94 1.67
N LEU A 332 -2.51 -22.19 2.11
CA LEU A 332 -1.49 -22.70 3.02
C LEU A 332 -1.90 -22.69 4.49
N MET A 333 -2.79 -21.79 4.90
CA MET A 333 -3.19 -21.62 6.29
C MET A 333 -4.69 -21.31 6.45
N PRO A 334 -5.59 -22.19 5.96
CA PRO A 334 -7.00 -21.89 5.76
C PRO A 334 -7.75 -21.44 7.01
N ALA A 335 -7.46 -22.05 8.15
CA ALA A 335 -8.16 -21.82 9.42
C ALA A 335 -7.44 -20.82 10.36
N ARG A 336 -6.34 -20.18 9.92
CA ARG A 336 -5.52 -19.35 10.81
C ARG A 336 -6.12 -17.99 11.08
N LEU A 337 -6.66 -17.34 10.04
CA LEU A 337 -7.19 -15.99 10.12
C LEU A 337 -8.70 -16.04 9.90
N LEU A 338 -9.45 -16.02 11.01
CA LEU A 338 -10.90 -16.23 11.01
C LEU A 338 -11.71 -14.93 11.07
N THR A 339 -11.08 -13.76 10.94
CA THR A 339 -11.80 -12.48 10.82
C THR A 339 -11.23 -11.68 9.66
N ALA A 340 -12.05 -10.80 9.06
CA ALA A 340 -11.59 -9.89 8.00
C ALA A 340 -10.41 -9.02 8.46
N SER A 341 -10.43 -8.55 9.71
CA SER A 341 -9.33 -7.75 10.27
C SER A 341 -8.05 -8.57 10.48
N ALA A 342 -8.17 -9.83 10.89
CA ALA A 342 -7.04 -10.74 11.01
C ALA A 342 -6.47 -11.13 9.64
N ALA A 343 -7.31 -11.26 8.61
CA ALA A 343 -6.86 -11.59 7.25
C ALA A 343 -5.80 -10.61 6.72
N GLU A 344 -5.84 -9.33 7.14
CA GLU A 344 -4.84 -8.33 6.78
C GLU A 344 -3.41 -8.67 7.25
N THR A 345 -3.24 -9.55 8.23
CA THR A 345 -1.91 -9.98 8.70
C THR A 345 -1.35 -11.16 7.92
N ILE A 346 -2.02 -11.63 6.84
CA ILE A 346 -1.60 -12.81 6.09
C ILE A 346 -0.16 -12.74 5.58
N PHE A 347 0.25 -11.57 5.08
CA PHE A 347 1.62 -11.36 4.61
C PHE A 347 2.64 -11.55 5.74
N ILE A 348 2.31 -11.12 6.96
CA ILE A 348 3.17 -11.29 8.13
C ILE A 348 3.36 -12.78 8.44
N HIS A 349 2.27 -13.55 8.44
CA HIS A 349 2.33 -14.99 8.70
C HIS A 349 3.13 -15.74 7.65
N LEU A 350 2.92 -15.43 6.36
CA LEU A 350 3.72 -16.02 5.29
C LEU A 350 5.21 -15.69 5.41
N ALA A 351 5.54 -14.46 5.81
CA ALA A 351 6.92 -14.04 6.02
C ALA A 351 7.59 -14.80 7.18
N VAL A 352 6.91 -14.90 8.33
CA VAL A 352 7.50 -15.50 9.53
C VAL A 352 7.57 -17.02 9.46
N ASP A 353 6.59 -17.67 8.84
CA ASP A 353 6.55 -19.13 8.79
C ASP A 353 7.44 -19.73 7.69
N PHE A 354 7.69 -18.99 6.60
CA PHE A 354 8.38 -19.55 5.42
C PHE A 354 9.76 -18.97 5.14
N PHE A 355 10.20 -17.97 5.90
CA PHE A 355 11.54 -17.39 5.77
C PHE A 355 12.34 -17.54 7.05
N PRO A 356 13.67 -17.69 6.94
CA PRO A 356 14.56 -17.61 8.10
C PRO A 356 14.37 -16.27 8.84
N PRO A 357 14.48 -16.23 10.18
CA PRO A 357 14.10 -15.07 10.99
C PRO A 357 14.66 -13.71 10.53
N LEU A 358 15.93 -13.67 10.10
CA LEU A 358 16.56 -12.44 9.62
C LEU A 358 15.96 -11.97 8.28
N LEU A 359 15.71 -12.91 7.36
CA LEU A 359 15.09 -12.62 6.07
C LEU A 359 13.60 -12.29 6.24
N ALA A 360 12.90 -12.96 7.16
CA ALA A 360 11.55 -12.59 7.56
C ALA A 360 11.50 -11.14 8.05
N GLY A 361 12.45 -10.72 8.91
CA GLY A 361 12.55 -9.32 9.34
C GLY A 361 12.77 -8.33 8.18
N LEU A 362 13.57 -8.68 7.18
CA LEU A 362 13.73 -7.87 5.96
C LEU A 362 12.44 -7.82 5.12
N VAL A 363 11.73 -8.95 4.99
CA VAL A 363 10.44 -9.04 4.29
C VAL A 363 9.38 -8.18 4.99
N LEU A 364 9.30 -8.26 6.32
CA LEU A 364 8.42 -7.43 7.15
C LEU A 364 8.80 -5.95 7.12
N SER A 365 10.07 -5.64 6.86
CA SER A 365 10.51 -4.25 6.62
C SER A 365 9.84 -3.65 5.38
N GLY A 366 9.34 -4.45 4.44
CA GLY A 366 8.49 -3.96 3.35
C GLY A 366 7.17 -3.37 3.84
N ILE A 367 6.55 -3.93 4.89
CA ILE A 367 5.33 -3.37 5.49
C ILE A 367 5.66 -2.05 6.18
N VAL A 368 6.78 -2.01 6.90
CA VAL A 368 7.28 -0.77 7.51
C VAL A 368 7.49 0.26 6.41
N ALA A 369 8.20 -0.09 5.34
CA ALA A 369 8.46 0.76 4.18
C ALA A 369 7.18 1.38 3.62
N ALA A 370 6.17 0.56 3.37
CA ALA A 370 4.89 1.00 2.81
C ALA A 370 4.06 1.87 3.76
N SER A 371 4.25 1.72 5.07
CA SER A 371 3.52 2.51 6.08
C SER A 371 4.15 3.89 6.32
N ILE A 372 5.44 4.04 5.99
CA ILE A 372 6.25 5.24 6.30
C ILE A 372 6.68 6.02 5.04
N SER A 373 6.29 5.55 3.86
CA SER A 373 6.51 6.18 2.54
C SER A 373 5.49 7.24 2.16
#